data_AF-Q6LHG4-F1
#
_entry.id   AF-Q6LHG4-F1
#
_cell.length_a   1.000
_cell.length_b   1.000
_cell.length_c   1.000
_cell.angle_alpha   90.00
_cell.angle_beta   90.00
_cell.angle_gamma   90.00
#
_symmetry.space_group_name_H-M   'P 1'
#
loop_
_entity.id
_entity.type
_entity.pdbx_description
1 polymer ?
#
loop_
_entity_poly.entity_id
_entity_poly.type
_entity_poly.pdbx_seq_one_letter_code
_entity_poly.pdbx_strand_id
1 'polypeptide(L)'
;MLYMSLFHHLSLVEDTRFHINQRHNLVDVLFLILSAIASGQDGWAEIQQFGELRLDWLRKFRPFTHGIPRRHTIARILQAVEPGSFQLCLMSWINEVRLESNKPVIAIDGKTLRGASKLGSKTFHSVGAFDVTNGLALYQEMASGKGKEIETVQSLITMLNIDNALITIDALNAQ
;
A
#
# COMPACT_ATOMS: atom_id res chain seq x y z
N MET A 1 8.67 17.11 16.02
CA MET A 1 8.58 16.32 14.79
C MET A 1 7.20 16.59 14.22
N LEU A 2 7.09 17.23 13.06
CA LEU A 2 5.79 17.54 12.45
C LEU A 2 5.33 16.27 11.73
N TYR A 3 4.38 15.57 12.34
CA TYR A 3 3.83 14.36 11.75
C TYR A 3 2.88 14.70 10.62
N MET A 4 3.00 13.98 9.50
CA MET A 4 2.19 14.23 8.31
C MET A 4 0.98 13.29 8.32
N SER A 5 -0.22 13.87 8.25
CA SER A 5 -1.46 13.05 8.19
C SER A 5 -1.46 12.13 6.95
N LEU A 6 -2.22 11.03 7.01
CA LEU A 6 -2.48 10.16 5.84
C LEU A 6 -2.80 10.95 4.56
N PHE A 7 -3.56 12.04 4.67
CA PHE A 7 -3.94 12.88 3.54
C PHE A 7 -2.76 13.59 2.88
N HIS A 8 -1.72 13.90 3.65
CA HIS A 8 -0.49 14.44 3.08
C HIS A 8 0.21 13.40 2.20
N HIS A 9 0.42 12.18 2.72
CA HIS A 9 1.02 11.10 1.93
C HIS A 9 0.21 10.83 0.67
N LEU A 10 -1.12 10.72 0.79
CA LEU A 10 -2.01 10.51 -0.36
C LEU A 10 -1.97 11.65 -1.39
N SER A 11 -1.57 12.86 -0.99
CA SER A 11 -1.42 13.98 -1.92
C SER A 11 -0.15 13.92 -2.77
N LEU A 12 0.82 13.06 -2.40
CA LEU A 12 2.04 12.81 -3.17
C LEU A 12 1.84 11.81 -4.31
N VAL A 13 0.69 11.14 -4.35
CA VAL A 13 0.34 10.18 -5.38
C VAL A 13 0.15 10.90 -6.71
N GLU A 14 0.83 10.42 -7.75
CA GLU A 14 0.74 11.05 -9.06
C GLU A 14 -0.63 10.76 -9.70
N ASP A 15 -1.32 11.84 -10.08
CA ASP A 15 -2.59 11.79 -10.78
C ASP A 15 -2.37 11.93 -12.29
N THR A 16 -2.33 10.79 -13.00
CA THR A 16 -2.10 10.80 -14.47
C THR A 16 -3.37 11.10 -15.27
N ARG A 17 -4.50 11.37 -14.61
CA ARG A 17 -5.74 11.76 -15.30
C ARG A 17 -5.54 13.10 -15.99
N PHE A 18 -6.13 13.25 -17.17
CA PHE A 18 -6.23 14.57 -17.81
C PHE A 18 -6.84 15.60 -16.85
N HIS A 19 -6.29 16.80 -16.83
CA HIS A 19 -6.70 17.90 -15.92
C HIS A 19 -8.12 18.42 -16.20
N ILE A 20 -8.67 18.15 -17.38
CA ILE A 20 -10.01 18.55 -17.79
C ILE A 20 -11.05 17.54 -17.28
N ASN A 21 -12.20 18.02 -16.79
CA ASN A 21 -13.33 17.21 -16.34
C ASN A 21 -13.05 16.29 -15.12
N GLN A 22 -12.09 16.66 -14.26
CA GLN A 22 -11.86 15.98 -12.99
C GLN A 22 -12.92 16.38 -11.94
N ARG A 23 -14.03 15.64 -11.90
CA ARG A 23 -15.11 15.90 -10.93
C ARG A 23 -14.77 15.44 -9.50
N HIS A 24 -14.00 14.37 -9.34
CA HIS A 24 -13.67 13.83 -8.02
C HIS A 24 -12.18 14.02 -7.72
N ASN A 25 -11.89 14.61 -6.56
CA ASN A 25 -10.52 14.78 -6.07
C ASN A 25 -9.87 13.42 -5.82
N LEU A 26 -8.61 13.24 -6.24
CA LEU A 26 -7.93 11.95 -6.14
C LEU A 26 -7.83 11.46 -4.68
N VAL A 27 -7.42 12.35 -3.77
CA VAL A 27 -7.25 12.01 -2.35
C VAL A 27 -8.57 11.59 -1.70
N ASP A 28 -9.69 12.22 -2.07
CA ASP A 28 -11.03 11.82 -1.60
C ASP A 28 -11.35 10.38 -2.03
N VAL A 29 -11.05 10.03 -3.28
CA VAL A 29 -11.31 8.69 -3.84
C VAL A 29 -10.38 7.64 -3.22
N LEU A 30 -9.09 7.95 -3.07
CA LEU A 30 -8.15 7.03 -2.41
C LEU A 30 -8.53 6.80 -0.95
N PHE A 31 -8.91 7.85 -0.22
CA PHE A 31 -9.40 7.72 1.16
C PHE A 31 -10.67 6.86 1.26
N LEU A 32 -11.61 7.03 0.32
CA LEU A 32 -12.81 6.18 0.22
C LEU A 32 -12.42 4.71 0.03
N ILE A 33 -11.53 4.41 -0.92
CA ILE A 33 -11.08 3.04 -1.21
C ILE A 33 -10.43 2.42 0.01
N LEU A 34 -9.48 3.11 0.65
CA LEU A 34 -8.79 2.61 1.85
C LEU A 34 -9.76 2.35 3.00
N SER A 35 -10.71 3.26 3.23
CA SER A 35 -11.72 3.10 4.30
C SER A 35 -12.64 1.92 4.06
N ALA A 36 -13.05 1.71 2.80
CA ALA A 36 -13.91 0.59 2.41
C ALA A 36 -13.17 -0.75 2.55
N ILE A 37 -11.94 -0.85 2.05
CA ILE A 37 -11.11 -2.06 2.14
C ILE A 37 -10.80 -2.40 3.59
N ALA A 38 -10.46 -1.41 4.42
CA ALA A 38 -10.26 -1.61 5.86
C ALA A 38 -11.53 -2.10 6.57
N SER A 39 -12.71 -1.83 6.00
CA SER A 39 -14.00 -2.32 6.47
C SER A 39 -14.42 -3.66 5.83
N GLY A 40 -13.52 -4.31 5.09
CA GLY A 40 -13.75 -5.60 4.43
C GLY A 40 -14.59 -5.52 3.15
N GLN A 41 -14.60 -4.37 2.47
CA GLN A 41 -15.29 -4.18 1.19
C GLN A 41 -14.25 -4.03 0.07
N ASP A 42 -14.10 -5.03 -0.79
CA ASP A 42 -13.05 -5.08 -1.81
C ASP A 42 -13.60 -5.01 -3.25
N GLY A 43 -14.92 -5.17 -3.44
CA GLY A 43 -15.57 -4.98 -4.74
C GLY A 43 -15.87 -3.51 -5.07
N TRP A 44 -15.74 -3.10 -6.34
CA TRP A 44 -16.06 -1.71 -6.76
C TRP A 44 -17.49 -1.25 -6.41
N ALA A 45 -18.45 -2.18 -6.48
CA ALA A 45 -19.84 -1.89 -6.10
C ALA A 45 -19.97 -1.75 -4.58
N GLU A 46 -19.26 -2.56 -3.82
CA GLU A 46 -19.23 -2.52 -2.36
C GLU A 46 -18.56 -1.25 -1.85
N ILE A 47 -17.46 -0.81 -2.48
CA ILE A 47 -16.79 0.46 -2.17
C ILE A 47 -17.73 1.64 -2.42
N GLN A 48 -18.46 1.63 -3.54
CA GLN A 48 -19.48 2.66 -3.81
C GLN A 48 -20.57 2.64 -2.72
N GLN A 49 -21.11 1.46 -2.40
CA GLN A 49 -22.15 1.30 -1.39
C GLN A 49 -21.68 1.74 0.00
N PHE A 50 -20.47 1.36 0.41
CA PHE A 50 -19.83 1.82 1.64
C PHE A 50 -19.76 3.34 1.67
N GLY A 51 -19.28 3.96 0.59
CA GLY A 51 -19.20 5.40 0.47
C GLY A 51 -20.56 6.07 0.61
N GLU A 52 -21.59 5.55 -0.04
CA GLU A 52 -22.96 6.08 0.02
C GLU A 52 -23.53 5.97 1.45
N LEU A 53 -23.32 4.83 2.12
CA LEU A 53 -23.79 4.58 3.49
C LEU A 53 -23.02 5.36 4.55
N ARG A 54 -21.75 5.68 4.32
CA ARG A 54 -20.84 6.33 5.27
C ARG A 54 -20.45 7.75 4.86
N LEU A 55 -21.14 8.37 3.91
CA LEU A 55 -20.79 9.69 3.37
C LEU A 55 -20.68 10.75 4.48
N ASP A 56 -21.59 10.77 5.45
CA ASP A 56 -21.54 11.73 6.56
C ASP A 56 -20.32 11.53 7.45
N TRP A 57 -19.87 10.28 7.63
CA TRP A 57 -18.64 9.98 8.36
C TRP A 57 -17.40 10.40 7.54
N LEU A 58 -17.38 10.05 6.25
CA LEU A 58 -16.31 10.43 5.32
C LEU A 58 -16.12 11.96 5.26
N ARG A 59 -17.24 12.70 5.30
CA ARG A 59 -17.26 14.17 5.29
C ARG A 59 -16.66 14.84 6.52
N LYS A 60 -16.46 14.10 7.61
CA LYS A 60 -15.72 14.61 8.78
C LYS A 60 -14.23 14.79 8.49
N PHE A 61 -13.70 14.12 7.47
CA PHE A 61 -12.27 14.13 7.15
C PHE A 61 -11.95 14.84 5.83
N ARG A 62 -12.81 14.71 4.82
CA ARG A 62 -12.61 15.27 3.48
C ARG A 62 -13.94 15.78 2.90
N PRO A 63 -13.95 16.76 1.98
CA PRO A 63 -15.20 17.43 1.60
C PRO A 63 -16.16 16.56 0.77
N PHE A 64 -15.64 15.67 -0.10
CA PHE A 64 -16.47 14.91 -1.05
C PHE A 64 -17.48 15.82 -1.78
N THR A 65 -16.99 16.92 -2.37
CA THR A 65 -17.81 18.02 -2.93
C THR A 65 -18.85 17.53 -3.92
N HIS A 66 -18.51 16.51 -4.72
CA HIS A 66 -19.39 15.93 -5.73
C HIS A 66 -20.00 14.58 -5.31
N GLY A 67 -19.96 14.26 -4.01
CA GLY A 67 -20.42 13.00 -3.46
C GLY A 67 -19.52 11.82 -3.85
N ILE A 68 -20.09 10.62 -3.73
CA ILE A 68 -19.39 9.37 -3.96
C ILE A 68 -19.36 9.05 -5.48
N PRO A 69 -18.18 8.81 -6.06
CA PRO A 69 -18.09 8.37 -7.45
C PRO A 69 -18.77 7.01 -7.66
N ARG A 70 -19.31 6.78 -8.86
CA ARG A 70 -19.84 5.46 -9.25
C ARG A 70 -18.73 4.42 -9.32
N ARG A 71 -19.07 3.14 -9.16
CA ARG A 71 -18.13 1.99 -9.25
C ARG A 71 -17.17 2.05 -10.45
N HIS A 72 -17.69 2.41 -11.63
CA HIS A 72 -16.87 2.52 -12.85
C HIS A 72 -15.95 3.74 -12.81
N THR A 73 -16.38 4.83 -12.15
CA THR A 73 -15.56 6.02 -11.93
C THR A 73 -14.45 5.73 -10.92
N ILE A 74 -14.74 5.00 -9.84
CA ILE A 74 -13.74 4.55 -8.86
C ILE A 74 -12.65 3.74 -9.56
N ALA A 75 -13.07 2.69 -10.28
CA ALA A 75 -12.14 1.82 -11.01
C ALA A 75 -11.28 2.60 -12.01
N ARG A 76 -11.89 3.52 -12.79
CA ARG A 76 -11.18 4.34 -13.77
C ARG A 76 -10.18 5.31 -13.12
N ILE A 77 -10.54 5.90 -11.98
CA ILE A 77 -9.63 6.81 -11.26
C ILE A 77 -8.45 6.03 -10.73
N LEU A 78 -8.67 4.87 -10.12
CA LEU A 78 -7.58 4.05 -9.61
C LEU A 78 -6.68 3.52 -10.74
N GLN A 79 -7.24 3.17 -11.90
CA GLN A 79 -6.45 2.77 -13.08
C GLN A 79 -5.54 3.89 -13.61
N ALA A 80 -5.87 5.14 -13.34
CA ALA A 80 -5.06 6.30 -13.73
C ALA A 80 -4.07 6.74 -12.64
N VAL A 81 -4.02 6.04 -11.52
CA VAL A 81 -2.99 6.26 -10.51
C VAL A 81 -1.73 5.52 -10.94
N GLU A 82 -0.59 6.20 -10.86
CA GLU A 82 0.70 5.56 -11.08
C GLU A 82 1.00 4.59 -9.89
N PRO A 83 1.14 3.28 -10.12
CA PRO A 83 1.18 2.31 -9.01
C PRO A 83 2.37 2.49 -8.06
N GLY A 84 3.54 2.91 -8.57
CA GLY A 84 4.75 3.07 -7.77
C GLY A 84 4.63 4.19 -6.73
N SER A 85 4.09 5.33 -7.11
CA SER A 85 3.85 6.50 -6.26
C SER A 85 2.79 6.20 -5.21
N PHE A 86 1.75 5.46 -5.56
CA PHE A 86 0.76 5.00 -4.59
C PHE A 86 1.37 4.04 -3.55
N GLN A 87 2.17 3.08 -4.01
CA GLN A 87 2.89 2.18 -3.12
C GLN A 87 3.85 2.93 -2.20
N LEU A 88 4.69 3.82 -2.75
CA LEU A 88 5.65 4.63 -1.99
C LEU A 88 4.94 5.54 -0.96
N CYS A 89 3.80 6.13 -1.33
CA CYS A 89 2.96 6.90 -0.42
C CYS A 89 2.50 6.08 0.78
N LEU A 90 1.93 4.90 0.55
CA LEU A 90 1.46 4.03 1.64
C LEU A 90 2.61 3.56 2.52
N MET A 91 3.75 3.23 1.91
CA MET A 91 4.97 2.86 2.65
C MET A 91 5.49 3.99 3.52
N SER A 92 5.56 5.20 2.97
CA SER A 92 5.98 6.40 3.71
C SER A 92 5.08 6.63 4.93
N TRP A 93 3.77 6.54 4.75
CA TRP A 93 2.82 6.66 5.85
C TRP A 93 2.98 5.56 6.90
N ILE A 94 3.08 4.29 6.49
CA ILE A 94 3.26 3.15 7.42
C ILE A 94 4.59 3.28 8.18
N ASN A 95 5.67 3.70 7.51
CA ASN A 95 6.96 3.94 8.14
C ASN A 95 6.87 5.05 9.20
N GLU A 96 6.14 6.13 8.93
CA GLU A 96 5.96 7.22 9.90
C GLU A 96 5.17 6.75 11.13
N VAL A 97 4.07 6.00 10.94
CA VAL A 97 3.31 5.40 12.04
C VAL A 97 4.18 4.43 12.83
N ARG A 98 4.99 3.61 12.15
CA ARG A 98 5.90 2.65 12.81
C ARG A 98 6.92 3.35 13.70
N LEU A 99 7.48 4.50 13.28
CA LEU A 99 8.50 5.21 14.06
C LEU A 99 7.94 5.74 15.40
N GLU A 100 6.62 5.87 15.55
CA GLU A 100 5.99 6.14 16.85
C GLU A 100 6.06 4.93 17.78
N SER A 101 6.08 3.70 17.24
CA SER A 101 6.19 2.45 17.98
C SER A 101 7.65 2.18 18.33
N ASN A 102 7.98 2.26 19.62
CA ASN A 102 9.34 2.14 20.16
C ASN A 102 10.01 0.79 19.77
N LYS A 103 11.02 0.84 18.89
CA LYS A 103 11.82 -0.31 18.40
C LYS A 103 11.00 -1.47 17.80
N PRO A 104 10.45 -1.31 16.58
CA PRO A 104 9.67 -2.35 15.93
C PRO A 104 10.52 -3.58 15.61
N VAL A 105 9.94 -4.77 15.76
CA VAL A 105 10.55 -6.02 15.29
C VAL A 105 10.08 -6.28 13.86
N ILE A 106 11.00 -6.24 12.90
CA ILE A 106 10.72 -6.41 11.48
C ILE A 106 11.17 -7.80 11.04
N ALA A 107 10.21 -8.64 10.66
CA ALA A 107 10.47 -9.93 10.05
C ALA A 107 10.52 -9.79 8.52
N ILE A 108 11.61 -10.26 7.90
CA ILE A 108 11.73 -10.35 6.44
C ILE A 108 11.72 -11.82 6.07
N ASP A 109 10.75 -12.21 5.24
CA ASP A 109 10.51 -13.60 4.86
C ASP A 109 10.34 -13.74 3.34
N GLY A 110 10.90 -14.80 2.78
CA GLY A 110 10.83 -15.15 1.36
C GLY A 110 9.86 -16.31 1.10
N LYS A 111 8.76 -16.06 0.40
CA LYS A 111 7.78 -17.07 0.00
C LYS A 111 7.89 -17.41 -1.48
N THR A 112 7.98 -18.72 -1.77
CA THR A 112 7.83 -19.23 -3.15
C THR A 112 6.36 -19.56 -3.42
N LEU A 113 5.78 -18.95 -4.44
CA LEU A 113 4.41 -19.27 -4.91
C LEU A 113 4.40 -20.63 -5.61
N ARG A 114 3.98 -21.67 -4.89
CA ARG A 114 3.85 -23.02 -5.45
C ARG A 114 2.69 -23.09 -6.44
N GLY A 115 2.90 -23.76 -7.57
CA GLY A 115 1.89 -23.95 -8.62
C GLY A 115 1.91 -22.90 -9.73
N ALA A 116 2.63 -21.78 -9.56
CA ALA A 116 2.78 -20.76 -10.60
C ALA A 116 3.48 -21.27 -11.87
N SER A 117 4.34 -22.29 -11.75
CA SER A 117 4.98 -22.93 -12.91
C SER A 117 4.00 -23.58 -13.89
N LYS A 118 2.79 -23.94 -13.42
CA LYS A 118 1.73 -24.50 -14.29
C LYS A 118 1.12 -23.48 -15.25
N LEU A 119 1.30 -22.17 -14.98
CA LEU A 119 0.83 -21.06 -15.81
C LEU A 119 1.89 -20.58 -16.82
N GLY A 120 2.99 -21.32 -16.99
CA GLY A 120 4.03 -21.03 -17.99
C GLY A 120 5.10 -20.03 -17.54
N SER A 121 5.00 -19.48 -16.34
CA SER A 121 6.01 -18.58 -15.77
C SER A 121 7.06 -19.34 -14.94
N LYS A 122 8.30 -18.82 -14.90
CA LYS A 122 9.33 -19.24 -13.94
C LYS A 122 8.78 -19.15 -12.49
N THR A 123 9.31 -19.97 -11.58
CA THR A 123 8.95 -19.93 -10.15
C THR A 123 8.99 -18.49 -9.63
N PHE A 124 7.87 -18.01 -9.09
CA PHE A 124 7.80 -16.69 -8.47
C PHE A 124 8.23 -16.79 -7.01
N HIS A 125 9.22 -15.97 -6.68
CA HIS A 125 9.73 -15.79 -5.33
C HIS A 125 9.30 -14.39 -4.89
N SER A 126 8.66 -14.26 -3.73
CA SER A 126 8.26 -12.98 -3.17
C SER A 126 8.88 -12.80 -1.81
N VAL A 127 9.48 -11.65 -1.57
CA VAL A 127 10.07 -11.28 -0.27
C VAL A 127 9.17 -10.22 0.35
N GLY A 128 8.73 -10.46 1.59
CA GLY A 128 7.89 -9.55 2.34
C GLY A 128 8.57 -9.08 3.63
N ALA A 129 8.28 -7.86 4.04
CA ALA A 129 8.65 -7.29 5.33
C ALA A 129 7.40 -7.09 6.19
N PHE A 130 7.49 -7.48 7.45
CA PHE A 130 6.37 -7.46 8.38
C PHE A 130 6.81 -6.91 9.74
N ASP A 131 6.12 -5.87 10.22
CA ASP A 131 6.23 -5.40 11.59
C ASP A 131 5.43 -6.33 12.50
N VAL A 132 6.14 -7.17 13.26
CA VAL A 132 5.56 -8.15 14.17
C VAL A 132 4.81 -7.47 15.32
N THR A 133 5.29 -6.31 15.76
CA THR A 133 4.74 -5.59 16.91
C THR A 133 3.38 -4.98 16.58
N ASN A 134 3.27 -4.35 15.42
CA ASN A 134 2.05 -3.67 14.99
C ASN A 134 1.15 -4.53 14.08
N GLY A 135 1.63 -5.70 13.66
CA GLY A 135 0.91 -6.59 12.73
C GLY A 135 0.79 -6.01 11.32
N LEU A 136 1.76 -5.19 10.89
CA LEU A 136 1.71 -4.44 9.63
C LEU A 136 2.62 -5.07 8.57
N ALA A 137 2.07 -5.32 7.38
CA ALA A 137 2.88 -5.59 6.21
C ALA A 137 3.53 -4.27 5.75
N LEU A 138 4.85 -4.21 5.79
CA LEU A 138 5.64 -3.00 5.49
C LEU A 138 6.00 -2.94 4.01
N TYR A 139 6.34 -4.08 3.41
CA TYR A 139 6.75 -4.16 2.02
C TYR A 139 6.56 -5.56 1.45
N GLN A 140 6.39 -5.65 0.14
CA GLN A 140 6.45 -6.91 -0.59
C GLN A 140 6.98 -6.68 -2.00
N GLU A 141 8.00 -7.44 -2.38
CA GLU A 141 8.60 -7.39 -3.71
C GLU A 141 8.66 -8.81 -4.31
N MET A 142 8.59 -8.89 -5.63
CA MET A 142 8.80 -10.13 -6.37
C MET A 142 10.24 -10.21 -6.84
N ALA A 143 10.98 -11.24 -6.42
CA ALA A 143 12.33 -11.47 -6.90
C ALA A 143 12.30 -11.94 -8.37
N SER A 144 13.22 -11.40 -9.17
CA SER A 144 13.26 -11.61 -10.63
C SER A 144 13.74 -13.01 -11.05
N GLY A 145 13.90 -13.94 -10.11
CA GLY A 145 14.23 -15.35 -10.36
C GLY A 145 14.88 -16.04 -9.18
N LYS A 146 15.12 -17.36 -9.32
CA LYS A 146 15.81 -18.19 -8.32
C LYS A 146 17.22 -17.65 -8.06
N GLY A 147 17.58 -17.46 -6.79
CA GLY A 147 18.90 -16.99 -6.37
C GLY A 147 19.08 -15.47 -6.28
N LYS A 148 18.06 -14.68 -6.66
CA LYS A 148 18.06 -13.21 -6.50
C LYS A 148 17.37 -12.73 -5.23
N GLU A 149 17.00 -13.65 -4.34
CA GLU A 149 16.30 -13.34 -3.08
C GLU A 149 17.14 -12.43 -2.18
N ILE A 150 18.46 -12.63 -2.12
CA ILE A 150 19.38 -11.80 -1.33
C ILE A 150 19.40 -10.35 -1.83
N GLU A 151 19.53 -10.14 -3.15
CA GLU A 151 19.47 -8.80 -3.76
C GLU A 151 18.12 -8.11 -3.46
N THR A 152 17.02 -8.86 -3.54
CA THR A 152 15.68 -8.34 -3.22
C THR A 152 15.55 -7.98 -1.73
N VAL A 153 16.09 -8.79 -0.81
CA VAL A 153 16.13 -8.47 0.63
C VAL A 153 16.93 -7.19 0.88
N GLN A 154 18.08 -7.01 0.23
CA GLN A 154 18.91 -5.81 0.36
C GLN A 154 18.20 -4.55 -0.17
N SER A 155 17.54 -4.66 -1.33
CA SER A 155 16.69 -3.59 -1.90
C SER A 155 15.58 -3.20 -0.93
N LEU A 156 14.86 -4.19 -0.41
CA LEU A 156 13.79 -4.02 0.56
C LEU A 156 14.29 -3.35 1.84
N ILE A 157 15.44 -3.76 2.39
CA ILE A 157 16.05 -3.12 3.56
C ILE A 157 16.36 -1.65 3.28
N THR A 158 16.86 -1.33 2.09
CA THR A 158 17.20 0.05 1.71
C THR A 158 15.95 0.93 1.61
N MET A 159 14.82 0.37 1.15
CA MET A 159 13.56 1.10 1.08
C MET A 159 12.88 1.27 2.45
N LEU A 160 13.15 0.38 3.41
CA LEU A 160 12.61 0.47 4.75
C LEU A 160 13.49 1.37 5.62
N ASN A 161 12.86 2.31 6.32
CA ASN A 161 13.55 3.06 7.38
C ASN A 161 13.79 2.16 8.62
N ILE A 162 14.82 1.33 8.58
CA ILE A 162 15.12 0.32 9.60
C ILE A 162 15.90 0.87 10.82
N ASP A 163 16.11 2.18 10.90
CA ASP A 163 16.85 2.77 12.01
C ASP A 163 16.19 2.42 13.35
N ASN A 164 17.00 1.90 14.28
CA ASN A 164 16.56 1.41 15.59
C ASN A 164 15.53 0.25 15.57
N ALA A 165 15.36 -0.45 14.44
CA ALA A 165 14.53 -1.66 14.36
C ALA A 165 15.33 -2.93 14.66
N LEU A 166 14.69 -3.94 15.25
CA LEU A 166 15.24 -5.30 15.34
C LEU A 166 14.80 -6.08 14.10
N ILE A 167 15.75 -6.49 13.27
CA ILE A 167 15.45 -7.24 12.04
C ILE A 167 15.65 -8.73 12.29
N THR A 168 14.65 -9.54 11.94
CA THR A 168 14.78 -11.00 11.86
C THR A 168 14.66 -11.43 10.41
N ILE A 169 15.68 -12.12 9.91
CA ILE A 169 15.73 -12.66 8.56
C ILE A 169 16.16 -14.12 8.62
N ASP A 170 15.76 -14.90 7.62
CA ASP A 170 16.27 -16.25 7.46
C ASP A 170 17.80 -16.25 7.32
N ALA A 171 18.45 -17.27 7.92
CA ALA A 171 19.90 -17.35 8.00
C ALA A 171 20.60 -17.31 6.63
N LEU A 172 19.95 -17.82 5.58
CA LEU A 172 20.49 -17.79 4.21
C LEU A 172 20.57 -16.35 3.66
N ASN A 173 19.68 -15.47 4.10
CA ASN A 173 19.62 -14.07 3.67
C ASN A 173 20.51 -13.15 4.53
N ALA A 174 21.16 -13.69 5.57
CA ALA A 174 22.06 -12.96 6.46
C ALA A 174 23.54 -12.98 6.00
N GLN A 175 23.78 -13.35 4.73
CA GLN A 175 25.11 -13.41 4.10
C GLN A 175 25.61 -12.06 3.60
#